data_AF-A0A7C3HM39-F1
#
_entry.id   AF-A0A7C3HM39-F1
#
_cell.length_a   1.000
_cell.length_b   1.000
_cell.length_c   1.000
_cell.angle_alpha   90.00
_cell.angle_beta   90.00
_cell.angle_gamma   90.00
#
_symmetry.space_group_name_H-M   'P 1'
#
loop_
_entity.id
_entity.type
_entity.pdbx_description
1 polymer ?
#
loop_
_entity_poly.entity_id
_entity_poly.type
_entity_poly.pdbx_seq_one_letter_code
_entity_poly.pdbx_strand_id
1 'polypeptide(L)'
;MIIGSLLMIPAHLLMGITHIYPAWPMIALGAAFVLVPAAMWPSVPLIVPEERVGTAYGLMTTIQNIGLALFPFLNGELRDLTHTYTSSMLMFASLGFFGLIFAILLKRADAKEGGRLERPQVVAA
;
A
#
# COMPACT_ATOMS: atom_id res chain seq x y z
N MET A 1 7.14 -4.70 0.84
CA MET A 1 5.70 -4.46 1.11
C MET A 1 5.32 -4.58 2.58
N ILE A 2 5.63 -5.68 3.28
CA ILE A 2 5.25 -5.89 4.70
C ILE A 2 5.68 -4.73 5.61
N ILE A 3 6.93 -4.28 5.50
CA ILE A 3 7.47 -3.16 6.32
C ILE A 3 6.67 -1.87 6.08
N GLY A 4 6.34 -1.56 4.83
CA GLY A 4 5.54 -0.37 4.49
C GLY A 4 4.14 -0.43 5.10
N SER A 5 3.43 -1.56 4.95
CA SER A 5 2.10 -1.74 5.56
C SER A 5 2.14 -1.68 7.09
N LEU A 6 3.19 -2.24 7.71
CA LEU A 6 3.38 -2.24 9.16
C LEU A 6 3.72 -0.86 9.73
N LEU A 7 4.30 0.04 8.92
CA LEU A 7 4.50 1.46 9.26
C LEU A 7 3.23 2.28 9.08
N MET A 8 2.41 2.00 8.06
CA MET A 8 1.19 2.77 7.77
C MET A 8 0.12 2.64 8.86
N ILE A 9 -0.09 1.44 9.40
CA ILE A 9 -1.14 1.17 10.40
C ILE A 9 -0.93 2.02 11.68
N PRO A 10 0.21 1.94 12.39
CA PRO A 10 0.43 2.73 13.59
C PRO A 10 0.47 4.23 13.27
N ALA A 11 0.98 4.65 12.11
CA ALA A 11 1.00 6.08 11.77
C ALA A 11 -0.40 6.69 11.67
N HIS A 12 -1.36 6.01 11.03
CA HIS A 12 -2.75 6.47 10.99
C HIS A 12 -3.43 6.39 12.36
N LEU A 13 -3.20 5.33 13.14
CA LEU A 13 -3.76 5.20 14.48
C LEU A 13 -3.24 6.28 15.43
N LEU A 14 -1.95 6.62 15.37
CA LEU A 14 -1.35 7.70 16.15
C LEU A 14 -2.01 9.05 15.81
N MET A 15 -2.20 9.36 14.53
CA MET A 15 -2.89 10.60 14.14
C MET A 15 -4.39 10.61 14.47
N GLY A 16 -5.04 9.45 14.54
CA GLY A 16 -6.48 9.34 14.79
C GLY A 16 -6.87 9.36 16.27
N ILE A 17 -6.04 8.77 17.13
CA ILE A 17 -6.37 8.49 18.55
C ILE A 17 -5.54 9.34 19.51
N THR A 18 -4.35 9.78 19.11
CA THR A 18 -3.44 10.53 19.99
C THR A 18 -3.36 12.00 19.59
N HIS A 19 -2.95 12.86 20.55
CA HIS A 19 -2.68 14.29 20.32
C HIS A 19 -1.20 14.57 20.00
N ILE A 20 -0.46 13.55 19.52
CA ILE A 20 0.95 13.70 19.15
C ILE A 20 1.06 14.63 17.93
N TYR A 21 2.11 15.45 17.90
CA TYR A 21 2.36 16.35 16.77
C TYR A 21 2.43 15.57 15.45
N PRO A 22 1.62 15.91 14.42
CA PRO A 22 1.44 15.10 13.21
C PRO A 22 2.70 14.85 12.39
N ALA A 23 3.76 15.65 12.55
CA ALA A 23 4.99 15.48 11.78
C ALA A 23 5.63 14.09 11.95
N TRP A 24 5.59 13.50 13.16
CA TRP A 24 6.22 12.20 13.40
C TRP A 24 5.53 11.04 12.66
N PRO A 25 4.19 10.87 12.77
CA PRO A 25 3.48 9.90 11.93
C PRO A 25 3.60 10.17 10.42
N MET A 26 3.64 11.45 10.01
CA MET A 26 3.76 11.79 8.58
C MET A 26 5.11 11.39 7.99
N ILE A 27 6.21 11.48 8.75
CA ILE A 27 7.52 10.98 8.31
C ILE A 27 7.47 9.46 8.10
N ALA A 28 6.87 8.73 9.04
CA ALA A 28 6.70 7.28 8.91
C ALA A 28 5.82 6.91 7.70
N LEU A 29 4.78 7.70 7.43
CA LEU A 29 3.94 7.54 6.23
C LEU A 29 4.69 7.81 4.94
N GLY A 30 5.53 8.84 4.89
CA GLY A 30 6.39 9.12 3.75
C GLY A 30 7.32 7.96 3.44
N ALA A 31 7.95 7.38 4.46
CA ALA A 31 8.79 6.19 4.30
C ALA A 31 7.98 5.01 3.74
N ALA A 32 6.79 4.74 4.29
CA ALA A 32 5.93 3.68 3.79
C ALA A 32 5.47 3.89 2.34
N PHE A 33 5.14 5.14 1.98
CA PHE A 33 4.69 5.51 0.64
C PHE A 33 5.76 5.26 -0.42
N VAL A 34 7.04 5.37 -0.08
CA VAL A 34 8.14 5.03 -0.99
C VAL A 34 8.35 3.51 -1.08
N LEU A 35 8.33 2.82 0.06
CA LEU A 35 8.64 1.37 0.14
C LEU A 35 7.63 0.48 -0.59
N VAL A 36 6.35 0.87 -0.63
CA VAL A 36 5.29 0.04 -1.20
C VAL A 36 5.36 0.01 -2.74
N PRO A 37 5.30 1.14 -3.47
CA PRO A 37 5.40 1.17 -4.91
C PRO A 37 6.78 0.71 -5.41
N ALA A 38 7.86 1.10 -4.74
CA ALA A 38 9.21 0.72 -5.15
C ALA A 38 9.41 -0.80 -5.21
N ALA A 39 8.77 -1.55 -4.32
CA ALA A 39 8.77 -3.01 -4.36
C ALA A 39 7.72 -3.58 -5.34
N MET A 40 6.55 -2.95 -5.44
CA MET A 40 5.41 -3.48 -6.20
C MET A 40 5.59 -3.37 -7.72
N TRP A 41 5.99 -2.21 -8.24
CA TRP A 41 6.08 -1.98 -9.69
C TRP A 41 7.06 -2.95 -10.38
N PRO A 42 8.31 -3.14 -9.88
CA PRO A 42 9.25 -4.09 -10.48
C PRO A 42 8.82 -5.56 -10.39
N SER A 43 7.88 -5.90 -9.50
CA SER A 43 7.42 -7.29 -9.33
C SER A 43 6.55 -7.77 -10.50
N VAL A 44 5.89 -6.85 -11.22
CA VAL A 44 4.96 -7.18 -12.31
C VAL A 44 5.63 -7.92 -13.48
N PRO A 45 6.73 -7.39 -14.08
CA PRO A 45 7.40 -8.07 -15.18
C PRO A 45 8.06 -9.39 -14.78
N LEU A 46 8.25 -9.66 -13.48
CA LEU A 46 8.82 -10.92 -12.98
C LEU A 46 7.81 -12.06 -12.96
N ILE A 47 6.51 -11.74 -12.91
CA ILE A 47 5.41 -12.71 -12.73
C ILE A 47 4.64 -12.91 -14.04
N VAL A 48 4.55 -11.86 -14.87
CA VAL A 48 3.74 -11.85 -16.10
C VAL A 48 4.62 -12.12 -17.32
N PRO A 49 4.16 -12.90 -18.31
CA PRO A 49 4.86 -13.05 -19.59
C PRO A 49 5.12 -11.70 -20.27
N GLU A 50 6.26 -11.55 -20.92
CA GLU A 50 6.74 -10.28 -21.51
C GLU A 50 5.71 -9.64 -22.44
N GLU A 51 4.96 -10.44 -23.22
CA GLU A 51 3.95 -9.97 -24.16
C GLU A 51 2.72 -9.35 -23.47
N ARG A 52 2.52 -9.64 -22.18
CA ARG A 52 1.35 -9.20 -21.40
C ARG A 52 1.69 -8.15 -20.35
N VAL A 53 2.95 -7.74 -20.21
CA VAL A 53 3.40 -6.75 -19.21
C VAL A 53 2.66 -5.42 -19.35
N GLY A 54 2.44 -4.95 -20.59
CA GLY A 54 1.67 -3.72 -20.84
C GLY A 54 0.22 -3.80 -20.36
N THR A 55 -0.43 -4.96 -20.55
CA THR A 55 -1.81 -5.18 -20.07
C THR A 55 -1.85 -5.25 -18.54
N ALA A 56 -0.85 -5.89 -17.92
CA ALA A 56 -0.74 -5.97 -16.47
C ALA A 56 -0.59 -4.58 -15.83
N TYR A 57 0.31 -3.73 -16.34
CA TYR A 57 0.45 -2.36 -15.86
C TYR A 57 -0.80 -1.50 -16.13
N GLY A 58 -1.44 -1.68 -17.29
CA GLY A 58 -2.72 -1.03 -17.59
C GLY A 58 -3.79 -1.34 -16.56
N LEU A 59 -4.04 -2.64 -16.30
CA LEU A 59 -5.01 -3.09 -15.29
C LEU A 59 -4.68 -2.58 -13.89
N MET A 60 -3.41 -2.67 -13.47
CA MET A 60 -2.99 -2.15 -12.16
C MET A 60 -3.24 -0.65 -12.02
N THR A 61 -2.93 0.12 -13.06
CA THR A 61 -3.14 1.57 -13.08
C THR A 61 -4.64 1.91 -13.08
N THR A 62 -5.47 1.16 -13.81
CA THR A 62 -6.93 1.32 -13.77
C THR A 62 -7.47 1.09 -12.36
N ILE A 63 -7.06 0.00 -11.69
CA ILE A 63 -7.47 -0.29 -10.32
C ILE A 63 -6.99 0.81 -9.36
N GLN A 64 -5.75 1.30 -9.53
CA GLN A 64 -5.22 2.41 -8.75
C GLN A 64 -6.06 3.69 -8.94
N ASN A 65 -6.42 4.03 -10.17
CA ASN A 65 -7.25 5.20 -10.47
C ASN A 65 -8.65 5.09 -9.86
N ILE A 66 -9.25 3.88 -9.85
CA ILE A 66 -10.52 3.64 -9.15
C ILE A 66 -10.34 3.92 -7.65
N GLY A 67 -9.26 3.42 -7.04
CA GLY A 67 -8.95 3.70 -5.63
C GLY A 67 -8.75 5.20 -5.35
N LEU A 68 -8.02 5.90 -6.23
CA LEU A 68 -7.78 7.34 -6.13
C LEU A 68 -9.06 8.17 -6.28
N ALA A 69 -10.07 7.68 -7.01
CA ALA A 69 -11.37 8.35 -7.09
C ALA A 69 -12.26 8.00 -5.88
N LEU A 70 -12.31 6.72 -5.51
CA LEU A 70 -13.23 6.20 -4.51
C LEU A 70 -12.87 6.65 -3.09
N PHE A 71 -11.61 6.51 -2.67
CA PHE A 71 -11.25 6.74 -1.27
C PHE A 71 -11.32 8.20 -0.82
N PRO A 72 -10.93 9.19 -1.64
CA PRO A 72 -11.17 10.60 -1.29
C PRO A 72 -12.65 10.94 -1.18
N PHE A 73 -13.48 10.41 -2.08
CA PHE A 73 -14.94 10.59 -2.02
C PHE A 73 -15.53 10.01 -0.73
N LEU A 74 -15.23 8.73 -0.43
CA LEU A 74 -15.66 8.09 0.81
C LEU A 74 -15.15 8.81 2.06
N ASN A 75 -13.91 9.33 2.02
CA ASN A 75 -13.36 10.09 3.14
C ASN A 75 -14.11 11.40 3.38
N GLY A 76 -14.48 12.10 2.30
CA GLY A 76 -15.29 13.32 2.36
C GLY A 76 -16.66 13.05 2.96
N GLU A 77 -17.37 12.05 2.46
CA GLU A 77 -18.69 11.67 2.99
C GLU A 77 -18.61 11.22 4.46
N LEU A 78 -17.61 10.42 4.81
CA LEU A 78 -17.38 9.99 6.19
C LEU A 78 -17.09 11.17 7.12
N ARG A 79 -16.36 12.17 6.63
CA ARG A 79 -16.04 13.39 7.37
C ARG A 79 -17.29 14.26 7.56
N ASP A 80 -18.13 14.36 6.55
CA ASP A 80 -19.37 15.15 6.62
C ASP A 80 -20.37 14.52 7.59
N LEU A 81 -20.42 13.19 7.68
CA LEU A 81 -21.31 12.48 8.61
C LEU A 81 -20.84 12.50 10.06
N THR A 82 -19.53 12.33 10.29
CA THR A 82 -18.98 12.14 11.65
C THR A 82 -18.37 13.40 12.25
N HIS A 83 -18.13 14.43 11.42
CA HIS A 83 -17.47 15.69 11.78
C HIS A 83 -16.10 15.54 12.47
N THR A 84 -15.49 14.35 12.45
CA THR A 84 -14.23 14.03 13.14
C THR A 84 -13.20 13.46 12.19
N TYR A 85 -11.91 13.68 12.49
CA TYR A 85 -10.78 13.19 11.69
C TYR A 85 -10.41 11.76 12.09
N THR A 86 -10.83 11.34 13.29
CA THR A 86 -10.61 9.98 13.78
C THR A 86 -11.24 8.94 12.86
N SER A 87 -12.45 9.17 12.36
CA SER A 87 -13.12 8.26 11.39
C SER A 87 -12.30 8.10 10.11
N SER A 88 -11.79 9.21 9.56
CA SER A 88 -10.92 9.21 8.38
C SER A 88 -9.62 8.41 8.62
N MET A 89 -9.00 8.60 9.78
CA MET A 89 -7.77 7.90 10.15
C MET A 89 -8.00 6.40 10.36
N LEU A 90 -9.14 6.02 10.94
CA LEU A 90 -9.53 4.61 11.11
C LEU A 90 -9.80 3.93 9.76
N MET A 91 -10.44 4.62 8.82
CA MET A 91 -10.62 4.14 7.45
C MET A 91 -9.27 3.82 6.80
N PHE A 92 -8.30 4.75 6.84
CA PHE A 92 -6.98 4.51 6.26
C PHE A 92 -6.18 3.44 7.02
N ALA A 93 -6.30 3.35 8.34
CA ALA A 93 -5.69 2.27 9.12
C ALA A 93 -6.26 0.89 8.72
N SER A 94 -7.58 0.81 8.47
CA SER A 94 -8.22 -0.42 7.99
C SER A 94 -7.71 -0.85 6.59
N LEU A 95 -7.50 0.10 5.68
CA LEU A 95 -6.90 -0.17 4.38
C LEU A 95 -5.46 -0.65 4.51
N GLY A 96 -4.69 -0.06 5.42
CA GLY A 96 -3.34 -0.53 5.78
C GLY A 96 -3.34 -1.97 6.29
N PHE A 97 -4.33 -2.35 7.09
CA PHE A 97 -4.51 -3.72 7.57
C PHE A 97 -4.81 -4.69 6.43
N PHE A 98 -5.72 -4.37 5.51
CA PHE A 98 -5.95 -5.19 4.32
C PHE A 98 -4.68 -5.28 3.45
N GLY A 99 -3.95 -4.18 3.28
CA GLY A 99 -2.67 -4.16 2.59
C GLY A 99 -1.63 -5.10 3.22
N LEU A 100 -1.60 -5.17 4.56
CA LEU A 100 -0.75 -6.12 5.28
C LEU A 100 -1.16 -7.58 5.01
N ILE A 101 -2.47 -7.88 4.99
CA ILE A 101 -2.97 -9.21 4.62
C ILE A 101 -2.50 -9.58 3.22
N PHE A 102 -2.67 -8.70 2.23
CA PHE A 102 -2.21 -8.94 0.87
C PHE A 102 -0.70 -9.11 0.78
N ALA A 103 0.08 -8.34 1.54
CA ALA A 103 1.54 -8.50 1.59
C ALA A 103 1.94 -9.88 2.14
N ILE A 104 1.23 -10.40 3.15
CA ILE A 104 1.46 -11.74 3.70
C ILE A 104 1.06 -12.82 2.69
N LEU A 105 -0.08 -12.65 2.01
CA LEU A 105 -0.53 -13.58 0.97
C LEU A 105 0.45 -13.63 -0.20
N LEU A 106 0.96 -12.47 -0.63
CA LEU A 106 1.97 -12.38 -1.68
C LEU A 106 3.27 -13.11 -1.26
N LYS A 107 3.73 -12.91 -0.02
CA LYS A 107 4.89 -13.64 0.50
C LYS A 107 4.69 -15.16 0.48
N ARG A 108 3.49 -15.62 0.84
CA ARG A 108 3.14 -17.06 0.78
C ARG A 108 3.09 -17.58 -0.65
N ALA A 109 2.61 -16.79 -1.60
CA ALA A 109 2.59 -17.16 -3.01
C ALA A 109 4.01 -17.22 -3.59
N ASP A 110 4.84 -16.21 -3.33
CA ASP A 110 6.24 -16.19 -3.78
C ASP A 110 7.06 -17.37 -3.22
N ALA A 111 6.84 -17.74 -1.95
CA ALA A 111 7.46 -18.92 -1.36
C ALA A 111 7.10 -20.23 -2.07
N LYS A 112 5.90 -20.33 -2.67
CA LYS A 112 5.47 -21.50 -3.46
C LYS A 112 6.05 -21.49 -4.87
N GLU A 113 6.28 -20.30 -5.44
CA GLU A 113 6.83 -20.09 -6.79
C GLU A 113 8.37 -20.04 -6.83
N GLY A 114 9.05 -20.40 -5.74
CA GLY A 114 10.51 -20.52 -5.68
C GLY A 114 11.28 -19.27 -5.24
N GLY A 115 10.57 -18.27 -4.68
CA GLY A 115 11.17 -17.06 -4.11
C GLY A 115 11.76 -16.12 -5.16
N ARG A 116 11.10 -15.98 -6.32
CA ARG A 116 11.61 -15.20 -7.45
C ARG A 116 11.62 -13.69 -7.13
N LEU A 117 10.74 -13.23 -6.24
CA LEU A 117 10.64 -11.82 -5.86
C LEU A 117 11.66 -11.40 -4.78
N GLU A 118 12.06 -12.30 -3.88
CA GLU A 118 13.00 -11.99 -2.79
C GLU A 118 14.48 -12.15 -3.18
N ARG A 119 14.81 -12.76 -4.32
CA ARG A 119 16.20 -12.94 -4.75
C ARG A 119 16.85 -11.60 -5.14
N PRO A 120 18.09 -11.31 -4.69
CA PRO A 120 18.85 -10.18 -5.18
C PRO A 120 19.08 -10.35 -6.68
N GLN A 121 18.61 -9.39 -7.46
CA GLN A 121 18.87 -9.37 -8.89
C GLN A 121 20.34 -8.99 -9.10
N VAL A 122 21.14 -9.89 -9.66
CA VAL A 122 22.44 -9.50 -10.22
C VAL A 122 22.09 -8.64 -11.43
N VAL A 123 22.30 -7.34 -11.31
CA VAL A 123 22.14 -6.39 -12.41
C VAL A 123 23.16 -6.79 -13.47
N ALA A 124 22.73 -7.56 -14.46
CA ALA A 124 23.48 -7.73 -15.69
C ALA A 124 23.36 -6.40 -16.44
N ALA A 125 24.37 -5.55 -16.22
CA ALA A 125 24.63 -4.35 -17.01
C ALA A 125 25.10 -4.71 -18.42
#